data_AF-A0A9X7T2N9-F1
#
_entry.id   AF-A0A9X7T2N9-F1
#
_cell.length_a   1.000
_cell.length_b   1.000
_cell.length_c   1.000
_cell.angle_alpha   90.00
_cell.angle_beta   90.00
_cell.angle_gamma   90.00
#
_symmetry.space_group_name_H-M   'P 1'
#
loop_
_entity.id
_entity.type
_entity.pdbx_description
1 polymer ?
#
loop_
_entity_poly.entity_id
_entity_poly.type
_entity_poly.pdbx_seq_one_letter_code
_entity_poly.pdbx_strand_id
1 'polypeptide(L)'
;MKKTATRVENQVYSSRVLRSEFDRNWRTVVSRSGYVIYIATVNRAKINVLLADGARKLLIFGKGGRVLVGGGGTSHYSKPHIARDL
;
A
#
# COMPACT_ATOMS: atom_id res chain seq x y z
N MET A 1 -5.09 22.93 12.77
CA MET A 1 -5.74 21.71 12.23
C MET A 1 -5.06 21.36 10.91
N LYS A 2 -4.22 20.31 10.84
CA LYS A 2 -3.56 19.91 9.58
C LYS A 2 -4.63 19.31 8.66
N LYS A 3 -4.85 19.89 7.47
CA LYS A 3 -5.79 19.36 6.48
C LYS A 3 -5.23 18.06 5.92
N THR A 4 -5.87 16.94 6.23
CA THR A 4 -5.53 15.64 5.63
C THR A 4 -6.03 15.60 4.18
N ALA A 5 -5.14 15.73 3.21
CA ALA A 5 -5.48 15.58 1.81
C ALA A 5 -5.91 14.12 1.55
N THR A 6 -7.13 13.92 1.04
CA THR A 6 -7.59 12.62 0.56
C THR A 6 -7.49 12.63 -0.96
N ARG A 7 -6.55 11.87 -1.51
CA ARG A 7 -6.37 11.75 -2.96
C ARG A 7 -6.71 10.32 -3.39
N VAL A 8 -7.50 10.19 -4.44
CA VAL A 8 -7.65 8.92 -5.16
C VAL A 8 -6.45 8.85 -6.10
N GLU A 9 -5.57 7.90 -5.84
CA GLU A 9 -4.34 7.75 -6.61
C GLU A 9 -4.53 6.67 -7.68
N ASN A 10 -3.87 6.88 -8.82
CA ASN A 10 -3.74 5.87 -9.87
C ASN A 10 -2.70 4.81 -9.46
N GLN A 11 -2.18 4.02 -10.39
CA GLN A 11 -1.08 3.12 -10.08
C GLN A 11 0.12 3.94 -9.61
N VAL A 12 0.60 3.65 -8.40
CA VAL A 12 1.74 4.33 -7.79
C VAL A 12 2.83 3.31 -7.49
N TYR A 13 4.07 3.72 -7.72
CA TYR A 13 5.27 3.01 -7.31
C TYR A 13 6.04 3.88 -6.31
N SER A 14 6.67 3.25 -5.31
CA SER A 14 7.62 3.90 -4.41
C SER A 14 8.79 2.98 -4.13
N SER A 15 10.00 3.54 -4.17
CA SER A 15 11.25 2.90 -3.71
C SER A 15 11.67 3.35 -2.31
N ARG A 16 10.84 4.16 -1.64
CA ARG A 16 11.17 4.81 -0.35
C ARG A 16 10.40 4.22 0.82
N VAL A 17 9.77 3.06 0.65
CA VAL A 17 8.99 2.43 1.72
C VAL A 17 9.95 1.73 2.68
N LEU A 18 9.95 2.15 3.94
CA LEU A 18 10.68 1.46 4.99
C LEU A 18 9.86 0.33 5.59
N ARG A 19 8.56 0.54 5.78
CA ARG A 19 7.64 -0.43 6.38
C ARG A 19 6.24 -0.29 5.84
N SER A 20 5.57 -1.43 5.63
CA SER A 20 4.14 -1.50 5.34
C SER A 20 3.47 -2.43 6.34
N GLU A 21 2.47 -1.90 7.05
CA GLU A 21 1.65 -2.65 7.99
C GLU A 21 0.27 -2.88 7.38
N PHE A 22 -0.03 -4.14 7.09
CA PHE A 22 -1.29 -4.56 6.51
C PHE A 22 -2.27 -4.92 7.63
N ASP A 23 -3.54 -4.54 7.46
CA ASP A 23 -4.59 -5.05 8.35
C ASP A 23 -4.87 -6.54 8.08
N ARG A 24 -5.86 -7.12 8.79
CA ARG A 24 -6.22 -8.54 8.64
C ARG A 24 -6.96 -8.88 7.33
N ASN A 25 -7.15 -7.92 6.42
CA ASN A 25 -8.00 -8.07 5.23
C ASN A 25 -7.20 -8.38 3.96
N TRP A 26 -6.07 -9.06 4.11
CA TRP A 26 -5.16 -9.35 3.03
C TRP A 26 -4.81 -10.84 3.02
N ARG A 27 -4.73 -11.39 1.81
CA ARG A 27 -4.08 -12.69 1.57
C ARG A 27 -2.73 -12.47 0.90
N THR A 28 -1.77 -13.34 1.20
CA THR A 28 -0.39 -13.23 0.72
C THR A 28 -0.07 -14.33 -0.28
N VAL A 29 0.63 -13.97 -1.36
CA VAL A 29 1.14 -14.89 -2.38
C VAL A 29 2.58 -14.49 -2.72
N VAL A 30 3.48 -15.47 -2.91
CA VAL A 30 4.84 -15.20 -3.40
C VAL A 30 4.89 -15.46 -4.89
N SER A 31 5.36 -14.50 -5.69
CA SER A 31 5.52 -14.66 -7.13
C SER A 31 6.77 -15.46 -7.46
N ARG A 32 6.81 -16.07 -8.64
CA ARG A 32 8.02 -16.73 -9.17
C ARG A 32 9.21 -15.77 -9.30
N SER A 33 8.95 -14.48 -9.49
CA SER A 33 9.95 -13.41 -9.56
C SER A 33 10.40 -12.88 -8.18
N GLY A 34 9.94 -13.48 -7.08
CA GLY A 34 10.36 -13.12 -5.73
C GLY A 34 9.62 -11.94 -5.09
N TYR A 35 8.55 -11.44 -5.72
CA TYR A 35 7.69 -10.44 -5.09
C TYR A 35 6.75 -11.09 -4.08
N VAL A 36 6.54 -10.41 -2.95
CA VAL A 36 5.43 -10.70 -2.06
C VAL A 36 4.23 -9.89 -2.51
N ILE A 37 3.14 -10.58 -2.89
CA ILE A 37 1.91 -9.99 -3.38
C ILE A 37 0.85 -10.10 -2.29
N TYR A 38 0.38 -8.95 -1.81
CA TYR A 38 -0.77 -8.84 -0.93
C TYR A 38 -2.01 -8.53 -1.74
N ILE A 39 -3.10 -9.26 -1.50
CA ILE A 39 -4.36 -9.09 -2.21
C ILE A 39 -5.47 -8.82 -1.19
N ALA A 40 -6.16 -7.68 -1.33
CA ALA A 40 -7.27 -7.28 -0.48
C ALA A 40 -8.44 -8.26 -0.62
N THR A 41 -8.91 -8.80 0.50
CA THR A 41 -10.00 -9.78 0.54
C THR A 41 -11.37 -9.13 0.69
N VAL A 42 -11.41 -7.89 1.19
CA VAL A 42 -12.62 -7.08 1.36
C VAL A 42 -12.44 -5.66 0.83
N ASN A 43 -13.54 -4.92 0.72
CA ASN A 43 -13.49 -3.49 0.50
C ASN A 43 -12.95 -2.77 1.75
N ARG A 44 -12.25 -1.66 1.52
CA ARG A 44 -11.63 -0.83 2.57
C ARG A 44 -10.49 -1.54 3.34
N ALA A 45 -9.78 -2.46 2.69
CA ALA A 45 -8.55 -3.03 3.23
C ALA A 45 -7.48 -1.94 3.35
N LYS A 46 -6.77 -1.89 4.48
CA LYS A 46 -5.87 -0.78 4.82
C LYS A 46 -4.42 -1.19 4.90
N ILE A 47 -3.55 -0.21 4.62
CA ILE A 47 -2.11 -0.30 4.84
C ILE A 47 -1.62 1.00 5.46
N ASN A 48 -0.87 0.90 6.56
CA ASN A 48 -0.06 2.02 7.06
C ASN A 48 1.34 1.91 6.47
N VAL A 49 1.81 2.97 5.81
CA VAL A 49 3.11 3.02 5.14
C VAL A 49 3.98 4.05 5.85
N LEU A 50 5.18 3.62 6.27
CA LEU A 50 6.25 4.49 6.73
C LEU A 50 7.24 4.70 5.59
N LEU A 51 7.49 5.97 5.25
CA LEU A 51 8.44 6.37 4.23
C LEU A 51 9.80 6.75 4.83
N ALA A 52 10.83 6.76 4.00
CA ALA A 52 12.22 7.04 4.40
C ALA A 52 12.44 8.45 4.99
N ASP A 53 11.58 9.41 4.65
CA ASP A 53 11.57 10.77 5.20
C ASP A 53 10.83 10.87 6.54
N GLY A 54 10.35 9.75 7.07
CA GLY A 54 9.55 9.68 8.30
C GLY A 54 8.06 9.96 8.08
N ALA A 55 7.64 10.34 6.87
CA ALA A 55 6.23 10.56 6.57
C ALA A 55 5.43 9.26 6.66
N ARG A 56 4.16 9.38 7.06
CA ARG A 56 3.24 8.26 7.18
C ARG A 56 2.05 8.45 6.26
N LYS A 57 1.65 7.36 5.59
CA LYS A 57 0.47 7.35 4.74
C LYS A 57 -0.45 6.19 5.09
N LEU A 58 -1.75 6.44 5.07
CA LEU A 58 -2.79 5.42 5.08
C LEU A 58 -3.25 5.19 3.64
N LEU A 59 -3.08 3.96 3.17
CA LEU A 59 -3.61 3.51 1.89
C LEU A 59 -4.85 2.66 2.11
N ILE A 60 -5.88 2.84 1.29
CA ILE A 60 -7.16 2.12 1.39
C ILE A 60 -7.54 1.55 0.03
N PHE A 61 -7.74 0.24 -0.03
CA PHE A 61 -8.00 -0.51 -1.26
C PHE A 61 -9.41 -1.11 -1.29
N GLY A 62 -9.97 -1.24 -2.50
CA GLY A 62 -11.13 -2.09 -2.75
C GLY A 62 -10.75 -3.57 -2.76
N LYS A 63 -11.76 -4.45 -2.67
CA LYS A 63 -11.58 -5.90 -2.78
C LYS A 63 -10.85 -6.25 -4.09
N GLY A 64 -9.86 -7.14 -4.03
CA GLY A 64 -9.02 -7.52 -5.15
C GLY A 64 -7.87 -6.57 -5.46
N GLY A 65 -7.78 -5.42 -4.75
CA GLY A 65 -6.62 -4.53 -4.80
C GLY A 65 -5.34 -5.29 -4.43
N ARG A 66 -4.24 -4.96 -5.10
CA ARG A 66 -2.96 -5.65 -4.99
C ARG A 66 -1.84 -4.70 -4.58
N VAL A 67 -0.96 -5.18 -3.72
CA VAL A 67 0.30 -4.52 -3.40
C VAL A 67 1.43 -5.51 -3.60
N LEU A 68 2.39 -5.15 -4.44
CA LEU A 68 3.56 -5.97 -4.74
C LEU A 68 4.75 -5.35 -4.04
N VAL A 69 5.34 -6.09 -3.12
CA VAL A 69 6.52 -5.69 -2.35
C VAL A 69 7.71 -6.49 -2.85
N GLY A 70 8.73 -5.77 -3.31
CA GLY A 70 10.03 -6.30 -3.70
C GLY A 70 11.13 -5.87 -2.73
N GLY A 71 12.38 -6.18 -3.07
CA GLY A 71 13.54 -5.77 -2.28
C GLY A 71 13.77 -4.25 -2.28
N GLY A 72 14.53 -3.77 -1.29
CA GLY A 72 15.04 -2.39 -1.25
C GLY A 72 13.97 -1.31 -1.10
N GLY A 73 12.82 -1.62 -0.49
CA GLY A 73 11.74 -0.65 -0.30
C GLY A 73 10.86 -0.40 -1.53
N THR A 74 10.98 -1.27 -2.54
CA THR A 74 10.15 -1.25 -3.76
C THR A 74 8.75 -1.76 -3.46
N SER A 75 7.74 -0.89 -3.62
CA SER A 75 6.33 -1.22 -3.51
C SER A 75 5.52 -0.68 -4.68
N HIS A 76 4.68 -1.54 -5.26
CA HIS A 76 3.72 -1.17 -6.31
C HIS A 76 2.29 -1.31 -5.79
N TYR A 77 1.46 -0.31 -6.04
CA TYR A 77 0.09 -0.25 -5.56
C TYR A 77 -0.89 -0.27 -6.74
N SER A 78 -1.83 -1.22 -6.76
CA SER A 78 -2.86 -1.30 -7.81
C SER A 78 -3.86 -0.16 -7.74
N LYS A 79 -4.46 0.17 -8.88
CA LYS A 79 -5.57 1.14 -8.98
C LYS A 79 -6.96 0.47 -8.84
N PRO A 80 -7.99 1.25 -8.47
CA PRO A 80 -7.90 2.51 -7.74
C PRO A 80 -7.63 2.24 -6.25
N HIS A 81 -6.91 3.15 -5.60
CA HIS A 81 -6.81 3.18 -4.14
C HIS A 81 -6.82 4.62 -3.62
N ILE A 82 -7.15 4.78 -2.35
CA ILE A 82 -7.13 6.08 -1.67
C ILE A 82 -5.82 6.19 -0.90
N ALA A 83 -5.15 7.33 -1.00
CA ALA A 83 -4.01 7.68 -0.17
C ALA A 83 -4.36 8.89 0.72
N ARG A 84 -4.00 8.80 2.00
CA ARG A 84 -4.15 9.87 2.99
C ARG A 84 -2.86 10.03 3.78
N ASP A 85 -2.46 11.27 4.03
CA ASP A 85 -1.36 11.56 4.95
C ASP A 85 -1.82 11.35 6.40
N LEU A 86 -0.90 10.90 7.26
CA LEU A 86 -1.12 10.71 8.69
C LEU A 86 -0.30 11.72 9.51
#